data_AF-A0AA41VAP6-F1
#
_entry.id   AF-A0AA41VAP6-F1
#
_cell.length_a   1.000
_cell.length_b   1.000
_cell.length_c   1.000
_cell.angle_alpha   90.00
_cell.angle_beta   90.00
_cell.angle_gamma   90.00
#
_symmetry.space_group_name_H-M   'P 1'
#
loop_
_entity.id
_entity.type
_entity.pdbx_description
1 polymer ?
#
loop_
_entity_poly.entity_id
_entity_poly.type
_entity_poly.pdbx_seq_one_letter_code
_entity_poly.pdbx_strand_id
1 'polypeptide(L)'
;MFKSFEILSGDGKSVGTIRLSKYAIGSSRHEEIVKDKIKAVDDENRILSISVIEGDVLRMYPKWEYTMTVTPMAAQGGEQSCLVKLSVEYEKSNEDVPTPNEYMKMATFMNKAIASHLGLANKA
;
A
#
# COMPACT_ATOMS: atom_id res chain seq x y z
N MET A 1 1.85 7.69 -10.46
CA MET A 1 3.16 7.05 -10.21
C MET A 1 3.75 7.59 -8.92
N PHE A 2 4.39 6.72 -8.12
CA PHE A 2 5.03 7.07 -6.84
C PHE A 2 6.14 8.11 -7.03
N LYS A 3 6.26 9.07 -6.12
CA LYS A 3 7.19 10.22 -6.22
C LYS A 3 8.18 10.28 -5.08
N SER A 4 7.71 10.28 -3.84
CA SER A 4 8.56 10.31 -2.65
C SER A 4 7.97 9.52 -1.50
N PHE A 5 8.85 9.06 -0.62
CA PHE A 5 8.53 8.40 0.64
C PHE A 5 9.43 9.00 1.72
N GLU A 6 8.82 9.44 2.81
CA GLU A 6 9.53 10.06 3.93
C GLU A 6 9.04 9.44 5.24
N ILE A 7 9.97 9.12 6.13
CA ILE A 7 9.65 8.69 7.49
C ILE A 7 9.64 9.95 8.34
N LEU A 8 8.46 10.33 8.85
CA LEU A 8 8.32 11.53 9.68
C LEU A 8 8.60 11.24 11.15
N SER A 9 8.32 10.00 11.59
CA SER A 9 8.56 9.53 12.96
C SER A 9 8.65 8.01 12.98
N GLY A 10 9.51 7.46 13.82
CA GLY A 10 9.76 6.02 13.93
C GLY A 10 10.89 5.53 13.02
N ASP A 11 10.89 4.22 12.75
CA ASP A 11 11.96 3.51 12.03
C ASP A 11 11.57 3.10 10.60
N GLY A 12 10.36 3.47 10.17
CA GLY A 12 9.83 3.16 8.85
C GLY A 12 9.02 1.85 8.76
N LYS A 13 9.09 0.99 9.78
CA LYS A 13 8.53 -0.38 9.70
C LYS A 13 7.73 -0.79 10.94
N SER A 14 8.01 -0.24 12.11
CA SER A 14 7.39 -0.62 13.38
C SER A 14 6.05 0.08 13.61
N VAL A 15 5.19 -0.55 14.40
CA VAL A 15 3.91 0.04 14.84
C VAL A 15 4.13 1.43 15.44
N GLY A 16 3.27 2.39 15.05
CA GLY A 16 3.38 3.77 15.48
C GLY A 16 4.19 4.67 14.56
N THR A 17 5.00 4.11 13.65
CA THR A 17 5.72 4.87 12.62
C THR A 17 4.75 5.71 11.80
N ILE A 18 5.11 6.98 11.55
CA ILE A 18 4.38 7.90 10.71
C ILE A 18 5.18 8.14 9.43
N ARG A 19 4.51 8.01 8.28
CA ARG A 19 5.12 8.08 6.96
C ARG A 19 4.37 9.08 6.10
N LEU A 20 5.07 9.74 5.21
CA LEU A 20 4.52 10.64 4.21
C LEU A 20 4.88 10.12 2.83
N SER A 21 3.86 9.89 2.01
CA SER A 21 4.02 9.43 0.63
C SER A 21 3.40 10.43 -0.32
N LYS A 22 4.05 10.62 -1.47
CA LYS A 22 3.52 11.41 -2.59
C LYS A 22 3.38 10.52 -3.82
N TYR A 23 2.22 10.54 -4.45
CA TYR A 23 1.97 9.77 -5.66
C TYR A 23 0.91 10.43 -6.54
N ALA A 24 1.00 10.19 -7.85
CA ALA A 24 -0.07 10.57 -8.78
C ALA A 24 -1.01 9.38 -9.05
N ILE A 25 -2.32 9.62 -9.08
CA ILE A 25 -3.33 8.60 -9.41
C ILE A 25 -3.85 8.77 -10.84
N GLY A 26 -3.99 7.64 -11.53
CA GLY A 26 -4.51 7.58 -12.90
C GLY A 26 -3.61 8.31 -13.90
N SER A 27 -4.25 8.93 -14.90
CA SER A 27 -3.59 9.81 -15.87
C SER A 27 -3.52 11.28 -15.41
N SER A 28 -4.03 11.58 -14.21
CA SER A 28 -4.04 12.95 -13.70
C SER A 28 -2.62 13.40 -13.35
N ARG A 29 -2.33 14.69 -13.56
CA ARG A 29 -1.11 15.34 -13.05
C ARG A 29 -1.24 15.74 -11.58
N HIS A 30 -2.38 15.43 -10.95
CA HIS A 30 -2.59 15.76 -9.55
C HIS A 30 -1.74 14.84 -8.68
N GLU A 31 -0.94 15.44 -7.81
CA GLU A 31 -0.16 14.73 -6.82
C GLU A 31 -1.00 14.65 -5.55
N GLU A 32 -1.28 13.43 -5.12
CA GLU A 32 -1.87 13.18 -3.81
C GLU A 32 -0.75 13.04 -2.78
N ILE A 33 -0.95 13.71 -1.66
CA ILE A 33 -0.08 13.59 -0.49
C ILE A 33 -0.84 12.81 0.57
N VAL A 34 -0.21 11.77 1.10
CA VAL A 34 -0.80 10.91 2.13
C VAL A 34 0.16 10.73 3.28
N LYS A 35 -0.32 11.02 4.48
CA LYS A 35 0.33 10.71 5.75
C LYS A 35 -0.35 9.50 6.35
N ASP A 36 0.40 8.44 6.59
CA ASP A 36 -0.11 7.21 7.18
C ASP A 36 0.63 6.86 8.46
N LYS A 37 -0.02 6.01 9.27
CA LYS A 37 0.53 5.43 10.49
C LYS A 37 0.46 3.92 10.43
N ILE A 38 1.55 3.24 10.77
CA ILE A 38 1.56 1.79 10.91
C ILE A 38 0.76 1.39 12.15
N LYS A 39 -0.29 0.60 11.94
CA LYS A 39 -1.24 0.16 12.96
C LYS A 39 -0.89 -1.20 13.54
N ALA A 40 -0.48 -2.13 12.68
CA ALA A 40 -0.08 -3.47 13.07
C ALA A 40 1.02 -3.99 12.15
N VAL A 41 1.91 -4.77 12.75
CA VAL A 41 2.94 -5.55 12.06
C VAL A 41 2.92 -6.92 12.71
N ASP A 42 2.80 -7.95 11.89
CA ASP A 42 2.88 -9.33 12.31
C ASP A 42 3.88 -10.01 11.39
N ASP A 43 5.12 -10.15 11.85
CA ASP A 43 6.20 -10.71 11.05
C ASP A 43 6.01 -12.22 10.82
N GLU A 44 5.37 -12.92 11.77
CA GLU A 44 5.11 -14.36 11.69
C GLU A 44 4.11 -14.66 10.57
N ASN A 45 3.01 -13.92 10.54
CA ASN A 45 1.96 -14.07 9.52
C ASN A 45 2.17 -13.16 8.29
N ARG A 46 3.23 -12.34 8.29
CA ARG A 46 3.61 -11.38 7.24
C ARG A 46 2.47 -10.42 6.89
N ILE A 47 1.91 -9.81 7.92
CA ILE A 47 0.82 -8.84 7.82
C ILE A 47 1.32 -7.45 8.16
N LEU A 48 0.96 -6.48 7.32
CA LEU A 48 1.15 -5.06 7.58
C LEU A 48 -0.20 -4.35 7.45
N SER A 49 -0.61 -3.64 8.51
CA SER A 49 -1.79 -2.80 8.50
C SER A 49 -1.43 -1.36 8.78
N ILE A 50 -2.02 -0.45 8.01
CA ILE A 50 -1.74 0.99 8.06
C ILE A 50 -3.06 1.75 8.03
N SER A 51 -3.08 2.93 8.63
CA SER A 51 -4.23 3.84 8.60
C SER A 51 -3.76 5.19 8.05
N VAL A 52 -4.51 5.76 7.12
CA VAL A 52 -4.24 7.10 6.62
C VAL A 52 -4.78 8.10 7.64
N ILE A 53 -3.91 8.96 8.14
CA ILE A 53 -4.23 9.94 9.19
C ILE A 53 -4.36 11.37 8.65
N GLU A 54 -3.83 11.65 7.46
CA GLU A 54 -3.97 12.92 6.75
C GLU A 54 -3.76 12.69 5.25
N GLY A 55 -4.44 13.44 4.39
CA GLY A 55 -4.20 13.42 2.95
C GLY A 55 -5.44 13.65 2.10
N ASP A 56 -5.24 13.85 0.80
CA ASP A 56 -6.33 14.17 -0.13
C ASP A 56 -7.39 13.07 -0.22
N VAL A 57 -6.97 11.80 -0.09
CA VAL A 57 -7.87 10.63 -0.06
C VAL A 57 -8.95 10.73 1.03
N LEU A 58 -8.64 11.36 2.17
CA LEU A 58 -9.57 11.46 3.30
C LEU A 58 -10.74 12.41 3.04
N ARG A 59 -10.68 13.27 2.01
CA ARG A 59 -11.82 14.11 1.62
C ARG A 59 -12.97 13.29 1.04
N MET A 60 -12.64 12.26 0.27
CA MET A 60 -13.60 11.31 -0.29
C MET A 60 -13.88 10.17 0.71
N TYR A 61 -12.86 9.77 1.46
CA TYR A 61 -12.93 8.61 2.34
C TYR A 61 -12.46 8.93 3.76
N PRO A 62 -13.33 9.46 4.64
CA PRO A 62 -12.93 9.93 5.98
C PRO A 62 -12.23 8.86 6.83
N LYS A 63 -12.54 7.58 6.59
CA LYS A 63 -11.77 6.44 7.06
C LYS A 63 -11.11 5.76 5.87
N TRP A 64 -9.81 5.49 5.98
CA TRP A 64 -9.07 4.70 5.01
C TRP A 64 -7.96 3.89 5.69
N GLU A 65 -8.06 2.57 5.61
CA GLU A 65 -7.09 1.64 6.16
C GLU A 65 -6.72 0.60 5.11
N TYR A 66 -5.46 0.19 5.12
CA TYR A 66 -4.88 -0.72 4.14
C TYR A 66 -4.19 -1.87 4.88
N THR A 67 -4.51 -3.09 4.50
CA THR A 67 -3.89 -4.30 5.06
C THR A 67 -3.32 -5.15 3.94
N MET A 68 -2.04 -5.45 4.04
CA MET A 68 -1.31 -6.33 3.13
C MET A 68 -0.89 -7.60 3.84
N THR A 69 -1.07 -8.73 3.17
CA THR A 69 -0.60 -10.03 3.63
C THR A 69 0.23 -10.67 2.53
N VAL A 70 1.37 -11.26 2.89
CA VAL A 70 2.25 -11.96 1.94
C VAL A 70 2.32 -13.44 2.30
N THR A 71 1.70 -14.29 1.51
CA THR A 71 1.70 -15.74 1.72
C THR A 71 2.74 -16.40 0.81
N PRO A 72 3.81 -17.03 1.34
CA PRO A 72 4.74 -17.79 0.51
C PRO A 72 4.03 -18.98 -0.14
N MET A 73 4.36 -19.24 -1.39
CA MET A 73 3.80 -20.33 -2.18
C MET A 73 4.93 -21.26 -2.60
N ALA A 74 4.81 -22.55 -2.29
CA ALA A 74 5.69 -23.56 -2.84
C ALA A 74 5.36 -23.74 -4.32
N ALA A 75 6.28 -23.42 -5.24
CA ALA A 75 6.08 -23.78 -6.63
C ALA A 75 6.48 -25.23 -6.87
N GLN A 76 5.68 -25.94 -7.68
CA GLN A 76 6.13 -27.16 -8.31
C GLN A 76 7.23 -26.78 -9.31
N GLY A 77 8.49 -27.10 -9.00
CA GLY A 77 9.64 -26.79 -9.87
C GLY A 77 10.76 -25.96 -9.24
N GLY A 78 10.65 -25.58 -7.96
CA GLY A 78 11.77 -24.98 -7.21
C GLY A 78 11.88 -23.45 -7.26
N GLU A 79 11.03 -22.76 -8.04
CA GLU A 79 10.96 -21.29 -7.99
C GLU A 79 10.15 -20.80 -6.78
N GLN A 80 10.77 -20.06 -5.87
CA GLN A 80 10.04 -19.47 -4.74
C GLN A 80 9.12 -18.35 -5.23
N SER A 81 7.83 -18.44 -4.90
CA SER A 81 6.83 -17.41 -5.25
C SER A 81 6.02 -17.02 -4.01
N CYS A 82 5.20 -15.97 -4.13
CA CYS A 82 4.29 -15.56 -3.08
C CYS A 82 2.98 -15.01 -3.65
N LEU A 83 1.92 -15.12 -2.86
CA LEU A 83 0.66 -14.43 -3.08
C LEU A 83 0.63 -13.18 -2.20
N VAL A 84 0.51 -12.02 -2.81
CA VAL A 84 0.25 -10.76 -2.10
C VAL A 84 -1.25 -10.51 -2.12
N LYS A 85 -1.88 -10.53 -0.94
CA LYS A 85 -3.27 -10.11 -0.76
C LYS A 85 -3.29 -8.67 -0.28
N LEU A 86 -4.15 -7.89 -0.90
CA LEU A 86 -4.40 -6.52 -0.50
C LEU A 86 -5.88 -6.29 -0.21
N SER A 87 -6.19 -5.69 0.94
CA SER A 87 -7.50 -5.17 1.29
C SER A 87 -7.44 -3.70 1.71
N VAL A 88 -8.48 -2.95 1.34
CA VAL A 88 -8.72 -1.58 1.80
C VAL A 88 -10.06 -1.55 2.53
N GLU A 89 -10.04 -1.06 3.76
CA GLU A 89 -11.24 -0.73 4.52
C GLU A 89 -11.44 0.78 4.44
N TYR A 90 -12.63 1.21 4.03
CA TYR A 90 -12.91 2.63 3.84
C TYR A 90 -14.36 2.96 4.17
N GLU A 91 -14.58 4.23 4.52
CA GLU A 91 -15.91 4.82 4.64
C GLU A 91 -16.01 5.95 3.64
N LYS A 92 -17.14 6.04 2.92
CA LYS A 92 -17.38 7.14 1.98
C LYS A 92 -17.85 8.37 2.74
N SER A 93 -17.44 9.57 2.33
CA SER A 93 -17.94 10.80 2.93
C SER A 93 -19.43 11.07 2.61
N ASN A 94 -19.94 10.49 1.52
CA ASN A 94 -21.36 10.43 1.16
C ASN A 94 -21.60 9.32 0.12
N GLU A 95 -22.86 9.06 -0.24
CA GLU A 95 -23.24 7.96 -1.15
C GLU A 95 -22.71 8.12 -2.58
N ASP A 96 -22.50 9.37 -3.05
CA ASP A 96 -22.04 9.68 -4.41
C ASP A 96 -20.55 9.42 -4.61
N VAL A 97 -19.77 9.30 -3.53
CA VAL A 97 -18.35 8.96 -3.62
C VAL A 97 -18.20 7.57 -4.27
N PRO A 98 -17.36 7.42 -5.31
CA PRO A 98 -17.21 6.13 -5.98
C PRO A 98 -16.47 5.11 -5.09
N THR A 99 -16.57 3.83 -5.44
CA THR A 99 -15.66 2.80 -4.93
C THR A 99 -14.21 3.15 -5.33
N PRO A 100 -13.20 2.93 -4.47
CA PRO A 100 -11.81 3.34 -4.71
C PRO A 100 -11.04 2.51 -5.75
N ASN A 101 -11.65 2.20 -6.89
CA ASN A 101 -11.08 1.33 -7.92
C ASN A 101 -9.76 1.85 -8.49
N GLU A 102 -9.60 3.17 -8.63
CA GLU A 102 -8.35 3.76 -9.13
C GLU A 102 -7.18 3.57 -8.15
N TYR A 103 -7.43 3.67 -6.84
CA TYR A 103 -6.45 3.35 -5.81
C TYR A 103 -6.03 1.88 -5.85
N MET A 104 -7.00 0.96 -6.07
CA MET A 104 -6.72 -0.47 -6.20
C MET A 104 -5.91 -0.80 -7.46
N LYS A 105 -6.19 -0.14 -8.58
CA LYS A 105 -5.38 -0.26 -9.81
C LYS A 105 -3.96 0.24 -9.59
N MET A 106 -3.80 1.38 -8.91
CA MET A 106 -2.47 1.91 -8.55
C MET A 106 -1.70 0.93 -7.67
N ALA A 107 -2.34 0.38 -6.63
CA ALA A 107 -1.71 -0.60 -5.76
C ALA A 107 -1.29 -1.87 -6.53
N THR A 108 -2.12 -2.33 -7.46
CA THR A 108 -1.79 -3.45 -8.36
C THR A 108 -0.56 -3.13 -9.22
N PHE A 109 -0.50 -1.93 -9.81
CA PHE A 109 0.65 -1.49 -10.60
C PHE A 109 1.94 -1.44 -9.78
N MET A 110 1.89 -0.89 -8.56
CA MET A 110 3.04 -0.83 -7.66
C MET A 110 3.52 -2.23 -7.27
N ASN A 111 2.62 -3.14 -6.89
CA ASN A 111 2.98 -4.50 -6.52
C ASN A 111 3.59 -5.29 -7.69
N LYS A 112 3.13 -5.08 -8.93
CA LYS A 112 3.77 -5.65 -10.12
C LYS A 112 5.19 -5.10 -10.33
N ALA A 113 5.39 -3.80 -10.13
CA ALA A 113 6.72 -3.21 -10.23
C ALA A 113 7.69 -3.76 -9.16
N ILE A 114 7.21 -3.93 -7.93
CA ILE A 114 7.96 -4.57 -6.84
C ILE A 114 8.30 -6.02 -7.19
N ALA A 115 7.32 -6.81 -7.65
CA ALA A 115 7.54 -8.19 -8.04
C ALA A 115 8.59 -8.32 -9.16
N SER A 116 8.53 -7.45 -10.19
CA SER A 116 9.53 -7.40 -11.25
C SER A 116 10.91 -7.05 -10.71
N HIS A 117 11.02 -6.05 -9.83
CA HIS A 117 12.30 -5.65 -9.24
C HIS A 117 12.93 -6.76 -8.41
N LEU A 118 12.15 -7.42 -7.54
CA LEU A 118 12.61 -8.54 -6.71
C LEU A 118 12.94 -9.78 -7.55
N GLY A 119 12.18 -10.06 -8.60
CA GLY A 119 12.45 -11.16 -9.52
C GLY A 119 13.75 -10.96 -10.32
N LEU A 120 14.12 -9.73 -10.64
CA LEU A 120 15.42 -9.41 -11.23
C LEU A 120 16.56 -9.56 -10.21
N ALA A 121 16.36 -9.12 -8.98
CA ALA A 121 17.35 -9.24 -7.91
C ALA A 121 17.70 -10.70 -7.58
N ASN A 122 16.74 -11.63 -7.73
CA ASN A 122 16.97 -13.06 -7.52
C ASN A 122 17.73 -13.76 -8.66
N LYS A 123 18.03 -13.06 -9.76
CA LYS A 123 18.78 -13.59 -10.92
C LYS A 123 20.22 -13.10 -11.01
N ALA A 124 20.64 -12.20 -10.13
CA ALA A 124 21.99 -11.65 -10.03
C ALA A 124 22.79 -12.38 -8.95
#